data_AF-A0A1H7WZM1-F1
#
_entry.id   AF-A0A1H7WZM1-F1
#
_cell.length_a   1.000
_cell.length_b   1.000
_cell.length_c   1.000
_cell.angle_alpha   90.00
_cell.angle_beta   90.00
_cell.angle_gamma   90.00
#
_symmetry.space_group_name_H-M   'P 1'
#
loop_
_entity.id
_entity.type
_entity.pdbx_description
1 polymer ?
#
loop_
_entity_poly.entity_id
_entity_poly.type
_entity_poly.pdbx_seq_one_letter_code
_entity_poly.pdbx_strand_id
1 'polypeptide(L)'
;MPRVTASAQPHSSEVIGPDHPEHPEHRLYEQIARGVHQLDAEVGRAPDEASARMIARLMPLAREKGFRRVDHVVLSRHIGLVEQGENVFLVQGRLEDPGHKRAFITTQEAVETPVADSLARLDAANARRRNRRKRSHDEQDDD
;
A
#
# COMPACT_ATOMS: atom_id res chain seq x y z
N MET A 1 -44.28 5.98 21.22
CA MET A 1 -42.86 6.36 21.40
C MET A 1 -42.07 5.11 21.80
N PRO A 2 -41.49 4.32 20.87
CA PRO A 2 -40.56 3.26 21.26
C PRO A 2 -39.11 3.81 21.31
N ARG A 3 -38.47 3.67 22.48
CA ARG A 3 -37.01 3.81 22.63
C ARG A 3 -36.37 2.55 22.03
N VAL A 4 -35.61 2.71 20.96
CA VAL A 4 -34.70 1.67 20.48
C VAL A 4 -33.44 1.72 21.33
N THR A 5 -33.32 0.78 22.26
CA THR A 5 -32.03 0.36 22.80
C THR A 5 -31.25 -0.33 21.69
N ALA A 6 -30.24 0.34 21.14
CA ALA A 6 -29.23 -0.34 20.34
C ALA A 6 -28.28 -1.05 21.31
N SER A 7 -28.43 -2.37 21.41
CA SER A 7 -27.49 -3.25 22.11
C SER A 7 -26.07 -3.02 21.59
N ALA A 8 -25.16 -2.75 22.52
CA ALA A 8 -23.73 -2.85 22.30
C ALA A 8 -23.40 -4.22 21.66
N GLN A 9 -22.86 -4.19 20.45
CA GLN A 9 -22.32 -5.38 19.81
C GLN A 9 -20.94 -5.69 20.42
N PRO A 10 -20.65 -6.96 20.72
CA PRO A 10 -19.41 -7.37 21.37
C PRO A 10 -18.22 -7.24 20.42
N HIS A 11 -17.10 -6.78 21.00
CA HIS A 11 -15.80 -6.60 20.36
C HIS A 11 -15.28 -7.95 19.83
N SER A 12 -15.46 -8.20 18.54
CA SER A 12 -14.69 -9.19 17.82
C SER A 12 -13.27 -8.66 17.74
N SER A 13 -12.25 -9.48 17.99
CA SER A 13 -10.86 -9.12 17.70
C SER A 13 -10.72 -8.87 16.20
N GLU A 14 -11.04 -7.65 15.78
CA GLU A 14 -11.03 -7.20 14.40
C GLU A 14 -9.59 -7.21 13.95
N VAL A 15 -9.29 -7.94 12.89
CA VAL A 15 -7.98 -7.89 12.25
C VAL A 15 -7.84 -6.45 11.75
N ILE A 16 -7.13 -5.63 12.53
CA ILE A 16 -6.94 -4.21 12.26
C ILE A 16 -6.24 -4.08 10.90
N GLY A 17 -6.95 -3.51 9.91
CA GLY A 17 -6.43 -3.29 8.56
C GLY A 17 -5.37 -2.19 8.49
N PRO A 18 -4.61 -2.09 7.39
CA PRO A 18 -3.56 -1.09 7.22
C PRO A 18 -4.08 0.36 7.20
N ASP A 19 -5.37 0.55 6.95
CA ASP A 19 -6.10 1.80 7.01
C ASP A 19 -6.35 2.31 8.43
N HIS A 20 -6.21 1.46 9.46
CA HIS A 20 -6.45 1.83 10.85
C HIS A 20 -5.18 2.37 11.54
N PRO A 21 -5.28 3.43 12.38
CA PRO A 21 -4.12 4.11 12.97
C PRO A 21 -3.22 3.25 13.86
N GLU A 22 -3.79 2.24 14.50
CA GLU A 22 -3.04 1.32 15.36
C GLU A 22 -2.26 0.25 14.57
N HIS A 23 -2.46 0.17 13.26
CA HIS A 23 -1.74 -0.79 12.44
C HIS A 23 -0.26 -0.37 12.26
N PRO A 24 0.71 -1.29 12.39
CA PRO A 24 2.14 -0.98 12.21
C PRO A 24 2.48 -0.38 10.84
N GLU A 25 1.62 -0.59 9.85
CA GLU A 25 1.79 -0.08 8.50
C GLU A 25 0.99 1.16 8.16
N HIS A 26 0.23 1.71 9.11
CA HIS A 26 -0.64 2.84 8.88
C HIS A 26 0.09 4.02 8.23
N ARG A 27 1.29 4.33 8.71
CA ARG A 27 2.11 5.39 8.11
C ARG A 27 2.41 5.16 6.62
N LEU A 28 2.69 3.92 6.21
CA LEU A 28 2.95 3.62 4.80
C LEU A 28 1.67 3.72 3.98
N TYR A 29 0.55 3.25 4.56
CA TYR A 29 -0.77 3.39 3.96
C TYR A 29 -1.11 4.87 3.71
N GLU A 30 -0.96 5.74 4.71
CA GLU A 30 -1.23 7.19 4.58
C GLU A 30 -0.36 7.85 3.50
N GLN A 31 0.90 7.42 3.37
CA GLN A 31 1.82 7.94 2.36
C GLN A 31 1.38 7.55 0.95
N ILE A 32 0.99 6.29 0.76
CA ILE A 32 0.49 5.79 -0.53
C ILE A 32 -0.87 6.44 -0.84
N ALA A 33 -1.79 6.49 0.12
CA ALA A 33 -3.11 7.09 -0.02
C ALA A 33 -3.01 8.57 -0.44
N ARG A 34 -2.13 9.33 0.21
CA ARG A 34 -1.86 10.73 -0.17
C ARG A 34 -1.41 10.84 -1.62
N GLY A 35 -0.48 9.98 -2.07
CA GLY A 35 0.01 10.00 -3.44
C GLY A 35 -1.08 9.62 -4.46
N VAL A 36 -1.90 8.61 -4.16
CA VAL A 36 -3.02 8.22 -5.03
C VAL A 36 -4.08 9.32 -5.11
N HIS A 37 -4.45 9.93 -3.97
CA HIS A 37 -5.41 11.04 -3.97
C HIS A 37 -4.89 12.28 -4.71
N GLN A 38 -3.57 12.50 -4.73
CA GLN A 38 -2.96 13.54 -5.57
C GLN A 38 -3.13 13.21 -7.06
N LEU A 39 -2.91 11.95 -7.47
CA LEU A 39 -3.17 11.52 -8.85
C LEU A 39 -4.64 11.70 -9.25
N ASP A 40 -5.58 11.36 -8.35
CA ASP A 40 -7.00 11.58 -8.60
C ASP A 40 -7.32 13.07 -8.81
N ALA A 41 -6.77 13.94 -7.95
CA ALA A 41 -6.94 15.39 -8.05
C ALA A 41 -6.33 15.96 -9.35
N GLU A 42 -5.19 15.45 -9.81
CA GLU A 42 -4.55 15.86 -11.07
C GLU A 42 -5.43 15.62 -12.30
N VAL A 43 -6.29 14.59 -12.27
CA VAL A 43 -7.24 14.28 -13.33
C VAL A 43 -8.67 14.76 -13.03
N GLY A 44 -8.87 15.54 -11.97
CA GLY A 44 -10.17 16.10 -11.59
C GLY A 44 -11.16 15.08 -11.02
N ARG A 45 -10.68 13.96 -10.47
CA ARG A 45 -11.47 12.89 -9.88
C ARG A 45 -11.43 12.97 -8.35
N ALA A 46 -12.55 12.66 -7.70
CA ALA A 46 -12.57 12.42 -6.26
C ALA A 46 -12.13 10.97 -5.96
N PRO A 47 -11.45 10.72 -4.82
CA PRO A 47 -11.11 9.36 -4.42
C PRO A 47 -12.33 8.45 -4.38
N ASP A 48 -12.24 7.28 -5.01
CA ASP A 48 -13.33 6.31 -5.08
C ASP A 48 -12.84 4.86 -4.93
N GLU A 49 -13.66 3.89 -5.34
CA GLU A 49 -13.33 2.48 -5.19
C GLU A 49 -12.08 2.07 -6.00
N ALA A 50 -11.81 2.69 -7.15
CA ALA A 50 -10.60 2.41 -7.90
C ALA A 50 -9.36 2.94 -7.16
N SER A 51 -9.48 4.11 -6.52
CA SER A 51 -8.45 4.66 -5.63
C SER A 51 -8.19 3.72 -4.46
N ALA A 52 -9.24 3.20 -3.83
CA ALA A 52 -9.13 2.25 -2.72
C ALA A 52 -8.43 0.94 -3.14
N ARG A 53 -8.79 0.38 -4.31
CA ARG A 53 -8.12 -0.80 -4.87
C ARG A 53 -6.65 -0.53 -5.19
N MET A 54 -6.36 0.62 -5.80
CA MET A 54 -4.99 1.04 -6.10
C MET A 54 -4.15 1.15 -4.83
N ILE A 55 -4.64 1.84 -3.80
CA ILE A 55 -3.95 1.97 -2.51
C ILE A 55 -3.69 0.58 -1.91
N ALA A 56 -4.73 -0.27 -1.85
CA ALA A 56 -4.62 -1.62 -1.33
C ALA A 56 -3.58 -2.44 -2.08
N ARG A 57 -3.55 -2.38 -3.42
CA ARG A 57 -2.63 -3.14 -4.27
C ARG A 57 -1.18 -2.65 -4.17
N LEU A 58 -0.96 -1.36 -3.92
CA LEU A 58 0.36 -0.76 -3.78
C LEU A 58 1.02 -1.09 -2.43
N MET A 59 0.24 -1.35 -1.37
CA MET A 59 0.76 -1.77 -0.05
C MET A 59 1.65 -3.02 -0.09
N PRO A 60 1.19 -4.19 -0.60
CA PRO A 60 2.04 -5.39 -0.68
C PRO A 60 3.22 -5.18 -1.61
N LEU A 61 3.06 -4.46 -2.74
CA LEU A 61 4.16 -4.12 -3.64
C LEU A 61 5.29 -3.39 -2.88
N ALA A 62 4.93 -2.38 -2.08
CA ALA A 62 5.89 -1.64 -1.27
C ALA A 62 6.63 -2.56 -0.29
N ARG A 63 5.93 -3.49 0.39
CA ARG A 63 6.54 -4.41 1.35
C ARG A 63 7.45 -5.45 0.72
N GLU A 64 7.02 -6.03 -0.40
CA GLU A 64 7.76 -7.01 -1.20
C GLU A 64 9.06 -6.40 -1.74
N LYS A 65 8.98 -5.20 -2.31
CA LYS A 65 10.16 -4.47 -2.81
C LYS A 65 10.97 -3.84 -1.70
N GLY A 66 10.43 -3.82 -0.48
CA GLY A 66 11.09 -3.40 0.74
C GLY A 66 11.29 -1.90 0.89
N PHE A 67 10.24 -1.16 0.57
CA PHE A 67 10.06 0.23 0.92
C PHE A 67 9.90 0.38 2.43
N ARG A 68 10.52 1.42 2.98
CA ARG A 68 10.31 1.84 4.37
C ARG A 68 9.33 3.01 4.46
N ARG A 69 9.27 3.81 3.41
CA ARG A 69 8.34 4.92 3.19
C ARG A 69 8.09 5.05 1.69
N VAL A 70 7.01 5.71 1.32
CA VAL A 70 6.74 6.16 -0.05
C VAL A 70 6.74 7.67 -0.02
N ASP A 71 7.60 8.29 -0.81
CA ASP A 71 7.72 9.75 -0.91
C ASP A 71 6.89 10.28 -2.10
N HIS A 72 6.77 9.48 -3.18
CA HIS A 72 5.95 9.83 -4.35
C HIS A 72 5.21 8.61 -4.91
N VAL A 73 3.99 8.85 -5.42
CA VAL A 73 3.25 7.94 -6.30
C VAL A 73 3.04 8.69 -7.61
N VAL A 74 3.52 8.15 -8.73
CA VAL A 74 3.51 8.84 -10.03
C VAL A 74 3.10 7.90 -11.15
N LEU A 75 2.51 8.45 -12.21
CA LEU A 75 2.15 7.70 -13.41
C LEU A 75 3.30 7.71 -14.45
N SER A 76 3.35 6.69 -15.32
CA SER A 76 4.24 6.71 -16.49
C SER A 76 3.92 7.89 -17.39
N ARG A 77 4.99 8.46 -17.97
CA ARG A 77 4.89 9.36 -19.11
C ARG A 77 5.05 8.54 -20.38
N HIS A 78 4.50 9.05 -21.47
CA HIS A 78 4.68 8.44 -22.78
C HIS A 78 6.17 8.44 -23.18
N ILE A 79 6.80 7.27 -23.22
CA ILE A 79 8.22 7.08 -23.58
C ILE A 79 8.36 5.75 -24.33
N GLY A 80 8.71 5.81 -25.62
CA GLY A 80 8.88 4.63 -26.45
C GLY A 80 7.55 3.91 -26.66
N LEU A 81 7.44 2.69 -26.14
CA LEU A 81 6.24 1.85 -26.21
C LEU A 81 5.33 1.98 -24.98
N VAL A 82 5.74 2.74 -23.96
CA VAL A 82 4.95 2.91 -22.74
C VAL A 82 4.01 4.08 -22.91
N GLU A 83 2.72 3.83 -22.74
CA GLU A 83 1.67 4.84 -22.81
C GLU A 83 1.63 5.72 -21.56
N GLN A 84 1.06 6.93 -21.72
CA GLN A 84 0.82 7.81 -20.58
C GLN A 84 -0.17 7.12 -19.61
N GLY A 85 0.21 7.03 -18.34
CA GLY A 85 -0.64 6.42 -17.32
C GLY A 85 -0.70 4.89 -17.35
N GLU A 86 0.03 4.21 -18.22
CA GLU A 86 0.07 2.73 -18.29
C GLU A 86 0.56 2.10 -16.97
N ASN A 87 1.56 2.71 -16.33
CA ASN A 87 2.16 2.20 -15.11
C ASN A 87 2.03 3.21 -13.97
N VAL A 88 1.85 2.69 -12.76
CA VAL A 88 1.95 3.47 -11.52
C VAL A 88 3.22 3.08 -10.77
N PHE A 89 3.97 4.09 -10.34
CA PHE A 89 5.27 3.94 -9.68
C PHE A 89 5.21 4.41 -8.23
N LEU A 90 5.76 3.59 -7.34
CA LEU A 90 6.13 4.00 -5.99
C LEU A 90 7.58 4.45 -5.98
N VAL A 91 7.86 5.62 -5.41
CA VAL A 91 9.23 6.15 -5.28
C VAL A 91 9.53 6.46 -3.81
N GLN A 92 10.71 6.05 -3.35
CA GLN A 92 11.31 6.44 -2.09
C GLN A 92 12.59 7.22 -2.39
N GLY A 93 12.68 8.45 -1.88
CA GLY A 93 13.70 9.44 -2.23
C GLY A 93 13.15 10.56 -3.11
N ARG A 94 14.00 11.54 -3.46
CA ARG A 94 13.64 12.63 -4.39
C ARG A 94 13.59 12.08 -5.82
N LEU A 95 12.69 12.57 -6.65
CA LEU A 95 12.58 12.14 -8.05
C LEU A 95 13.84 12.44 -8.88
N GLU A 96 14.60 13.46 -8.50
CA GLU A 96 15.85 13.89 -9.14
C GLU A 96 17.10 13.20 -8.57
N ASP A 97 16.95 12.42 -7.50
CA ASP A 97 18.05 11.66 -6.90
C ASP A 97 18.26 10.35 -7.66
N PRO A 98 19.43 10.12 -8.30
CA PRO A 98 19.73 8.87 -9.00
C PRO A 98 19.66 7.64 -8.08
N GLY A 99 19.85 7.82 -6.77
CA GLY A 99 19.77 6.76 -5.76
C GLY A 99 18.35 6.44 -5.30
N HIS A 100 17.32 7.04 -5.90
CA HIS A 100 15.94 6.77 -5.52
C HIS A 100 15.55 5.30 -5.74
N LYS A 101 14.71 4.77 -4.85
CA LYS A 101 14.18 3.42 -4.96
C LYS A 101 12.82 3.48 -5.63
N ARG A 102 12.62 2.66 -6.67
CA ARG A 102 11.37 2.62 -7.43
C ARG A 102 10.82 1.19 -7.58
N ALA A 103 9.50 1.09 -7.57
CA ALA A 103 8.74 -0.11 -7.92
C ALA A 103 7.51 0.30 -8.73
N PHE A 104 6.99 -0.60 -9.56
CA PHE A 104 5.83 -0.33 -10.38
C PHE A 104 4.96 -1.57 -10.61
N ILE A 105 3.73 -1.31 -10.99
CA ILE A 105 2.74 -2.24 -11.54
C ILE A 105 1.96 -1.49 -12.63
N THR A 106 1.23 -2.22 -13.47
CA THR A 106 0.33 -1.56 -14.42
C THR A 106 -0.82 -0.90 -13.67
N THR A 107 -1.30 0.23 -14.17
CA THR A 107 -2.47 0.92 -13.60
C THR A 107 -3.69 0.01 -13.65
N GLN A 108 -3.82 -0.79 -14.71
CA GLN A 108 -4.86 -1.81 -14.82
C GLN A 108 -4.80 -2.82 -13.67
N GLU A 109 -3.63 -3.42 -13.41
CA GLU A 109 -3.48 -4.34 -12.27
C GLU A 109 -3.82 -3.65 -10.94
N ALA A 110 -3.43 -2.39 -10.79
CA ALA A 110 -3.69 -1.61 -9.58
C ALA A 110 -5.20 -1.40 -9.30
N VAL A 111 -6.02 -1.15 -10.33
CA VAL A 111 -7.46 -0.85 -10.16
C VAL A 111 -8.36 -2.08 -10.28
N GLU A 112 -7.90 -3.15 -10.94
CA GLU A 112 -8.65 -4.39 -11.12
C GLU A 112 -8.46 -5.37 -9.96
N THR A 113 -7.32 -5.33 -9.25
CA THR A 113 -7.09 -6.25 -8.14
C THR A 113 -8.05 -5.95 -6.99
N PRO A 114 -8.83 -6.93 -6.50
CA PRO A 114 -9.68 -6.74 -5.34
C PRO A 114 -8.88 -6.33 -4.09
N VAL A 115 -9.49 -5.53 -3.23
CA VAL A 115 -8.88 -5.11 -1.96
C VAL A 115 -8.54 -6.33 -1.10
N ALA A 116 -9.45 -7.30 -0.99
CA ALA A 116 -9.24 -8.51 -0.21
C ALA A 116 -7.99 -9.31 -0.65
N ASP A 117 -7.79 -9.47 -1.97
CA ASP A 117 -6.62 -10.15 -2.52
C ASP A 117 -5.33 -9.41 -2.19
N SER A 118 -5.37 -8.08 -2.24
CA SER A 118 -4.23 -7.23 -1.91
C SER A 118 -3.86 -7.30 -0.43
N LEU A 119 -4.85 -7.35 0.47
CA LEU A 119 -4.65 -7.54 1.90
C LEU A 119 -4.06 -8.92 2.21
N ALA A 120 -4.57 -9.99 1.59
CA ALA A 120 -4.01 -11.33 1.74
C ALA A 120 -2.54 -11.40 1.31
N ARG A 121 -2.17 -10.71 0.21
CA ARG A 121 -0.77 -10.58 -0.22
C ARG A 121 0.07 -9.77 0.77
N LEU A 122 -0.49 -8.73 1.38
CA LEU A 122 0.19 -7.91 2.37
C LEU A 122 0.55 -8.74 3.61
N ASP A 123 -0.40 -9.52 4.12
CA ASP A 123 -0.18 -10.42 5.25
C ASP A 123 0.92 -11.44 4.96
N ALA A 124 0.92 -12.03 3.75
CA ALA A 124 1.96 -12.95 3.31
C ALA A 124 3.35 -12.27 3.24
N ALA A 125 3.42 -11.04 2.71
CA ALA A 125 4.66 -10.27 2.65
C ALA A 125 5.21 -9.97 4.07
N ASN A 126 4.32 -9.69 5.01
CA ASN A 126 4.66 -9.42 6.40
C ASN A 126 5.12 -10.66 7.16
N ALA A 127 4.46 -11.81 6.96
CA ALA A 127 4.89 -13.08 7.51
C ALA A 127 6.30 -13.45 7.04
N ARG A 128 6.60 -13.32 5.75
CA ARG A 128 7.93 -13.59 5.17
C ARG A 128 9.02 -12.71 5.81
N ARG A 129 8.72 -11.43 6.03
CA ARG A 129 9.64 -10.49 6.68
C ARG A 129 9.93 -10.84 8.14
N ARG A 130 8.90 -11.22 8.90
CA ARG A 130 9.05 -11.67 10.30
C ARG A 130 9.93 -12.92 10.38
N ASN A 131 9.71 -13.90 9.50
CA ASN A 131 10.50 -15.13 9.50
C ASN A 131 11.99 -14.89 9.15
N ARG A 132 12.27 -13.99 8.20
CA ARG A 132 13.67 -13.63 7.86
C ARG A 132 14.40 -12.95 9.01
N ARG A 133 13.69 -12.11 9.79
CA ARG A 133 14.25 -11.45 10.98
C ARG A 133 14.57 -12.41 12.11
N LYS A 134 13.76 -13.45 12.31
CA LYS A 134 14.03 -14.47 13.34
C LYS A 134 15.30 -15.27 13.03
N ARG A 135 15.42 -15.79 11.79
CA ARG A 135 16.60 -16.56 11.36
C ARG A 135 17.92 -15.80 11.49
N SER A 136 17.92 -14.51 11.18
CA SER A 136 19.13 -13.67 11.28
C SER A 136 19.53 -13.35 12.73
N HIS A 137 18.61 -13.47 13.68
CA HIS A 137 18.91 -13.31 15.10
C HIS A 137 19.50 -14.60 15.67
N ASP A 138 18.93 -15.75 15.32
CA ASP A 138 19.37 -17.07 15.81
C ASP A 138 20.80 -17.42 15.34
N GLU A 139 21.23 -17.00 14.15
CA GLU A 139 22.60 -17.21 13.64
C GLU A 139 23.66 -16.27 14.26
N GLN A 140 23.26 -15.24 15.01
CA GLN A 140 24.16 -14.25 15.59
C GLN A 140 24.50 -14.50 17.07
N ASP A 141 23.77 -15.39 17.73
CA ASP A 141 23.98 -15.77 19.13
C ASP A 141 24.84 -17.05 19.28
N ASP A 142 25.29 -17.66 18.18
CA ASP A 142 26.09 -18.90 18.13
C ASP A 142 27.60 -18.69 17.83
N ASP A 143 28.10 -17.45 17.87
CA ASP A 143 29.53 -17.06 17.71
C ASP A 143 30.05 -16.30 18.96
#